data_AF-A0A0M6ZQJ4-F1
#
_entry.id   AF-A0A0M6ZQJ4-F1
#
_cell.length_a   1.000
_cell.length_b   1.000
_cell.length_c   1.000
_cell.angle_alpha   90.00
_cell.angle_beta   90.00
_cell.angle_gamma   90.00
#
_symmetry.space_group_name_H-M   'P 1'
#
loop_
_entity.id
_entity.type
_entity.pdbx_description
1 polymer ?
#
loop_
_entity_poly.entity_id
_entity_poly.type
_entity_poly.pdbx_seq_one_letter_code
_entity_poly.pdbx_strand_id
1 'polypeptide(L)'
;MKQIAAGLRHAAQAAAAAMMAVMFLTFLLQIFIRYSARLEWLPEYLPFLEPTLFGWTLELCLVMWLWLVFWGNAFVVRENDHVRFDILYSRVNRKLRRIFVIVFGLCIAIGLAVSIEPTWSKFYILRLKKTATLSSLFGDWIRMRDLYVVYMLFLVAVSARYFWTVWQAYRHGLPEMPEQDGRRQSE
;
A
#
# COMPACT_ATOMS: atom_id res chain seq x y z
N MET A 1 14.60 -21.68 -0.68
CA MET A 1 14.23 -20.29 -0.28
C MET A 1 13.63 -19.45 -1.41
N LYS A 2 14.13 -19.49 -2.66
CA LYS A 2 13.59 -18.67 -3.77
C LYS A 2 12.12 -18.98 -4.13
N GLN A 3 11.69 -20.24 -4.06
CA GLN A 3 10.30 -20.62 -4.37
C GLN A 3 9.28 -20.13 -3.33
N ILE A 4 9.65 -20.14 -2.04
CA ILE A 4 8.79 -19.62 -0.95
C ILE A 4 8.61 -18.10 -1.10
N ALA A 5 9.70 -17.38 -1.41
CA ALA A 5 9.65 -15.94 -1.66
C ALA A 5 8.81 -15.59 -2.91
N ALA A 6 8.86 -16.41 -3.96
CA ALA A 6 8.02 -16.24 -5.14
C ALA A 6 6.53 -16.47 -4.83
N GLY A 7 6.21 -17.54 -4.09
CA GLY A 7 4.84 -17.84 -3.66
C GLY A 7 4.24 -16.71 -2.80
N LEU A 8 5.02 -16.17 -1.86
CA LEU A 8 4.57 -15.08 -1.01
C LEU A 8 4.31 -13.79 -1.80
N ARG A 9 5.11 -13.51 -2.83
CA ARG A 9 4.88 -12.37 -3.73
C ARG A 9 3.62 -12.55 -4.57
N HIS A 10 3.39 -13.74 -5.10
CA HIS A 10 2.15 -14.02 -5.84
C HIS A 10 0.92 -13.90 -4.94
N ALA A 11 0.98 -14.39 -3.70
CA ALA A 11 -0.09 -14.22 -2.73
C ALA A 11 -0.34 -12.73 -2.40
N ALA A 12 0.72 -11.94 -2.21
CA ALA A 12 0.60 -10.51 -1.95
C ALA A 12 0.00 -9.75 -3.15
N GLN A 13 0.37 -10.12 -4.38
CA GLN A 13 -0.21 -9.57 -5.61
C GLN A 13 -1.68 -9.97 -5.78
N ALA A 14 -2.03 -11.22 -5.49
CA ALA A 14 -3.42 -11.70 -5.52
C ALA A 14 -4.29 -10.96 -4.49
N ALA A 15 -3.78 -10.72 -3.28
CA ALA A 15 -4.47 -9.94 -2.26
C ALA A 15 -4.71 -8.48 -2.73
N ALA A 16 -3.72 -7.84 -3.34
CA ALA A 16 -3.89 -6.51 -3.92
C ALA A 16 -4.91 -6.49 -5.07
N ALA A 17 -4.89 -7.50 -5.95
CA ALA A 17 -5.87 -7.64 -7.02
C ALA A 17 -7.29 -7.86 -6.49
N ALA A 18 -7.45 -8.63 -5.40
CA ALA A 18 -8.74 -8.82 -4.74
C ALA A 18 -9.26 -7.50 -4.14
N MET A 19 -8.40 -6.70 -3.49
CA MET A 19 -8.77 -5.38 -2.98
C MET A 19 -9.23 -4.44 -4.12
N MET A 20 -8.51 -4.42 -5.25
CA MET A 20 -8.93 -3.68 -6.46
C MET A 20 -10.30 -4.15 -6.97
N ALA A 21 -10.52 -5.46 -7.04
CA ALA A 21 -11.78 -6.02 -7.50
C ALA A 21 -12.94 -5.61 -6.59
N VAL A 22 -12.75 -5.64 -5.27
CA VAL A 22 -13.77 -5.18 -4.31
C VAL A 22 -14.05 -3.69 -4.49
N MET A 23 -13.03 -2.84 -4.64
CA MET A 23 -13.24 -1.41 -4.94
C MET A 23 -14.03 -1.21 -6.23
N PHE A 24 -13.67 -1.94 -7.29
CA PHE A 24 -14.34 -1.84 -8.57
C PHE A 24 -15.82 -2.25 -8.48
N LEU A 25 -16.12 -3.37 -7.82
CA LEU A 25 -17.50 -3.80 -7.58
C LEU A 25 -18.28 -2.79 -6.74
N THR A 26 -17.64 -2.19 -5.74
CA THR A 26 -18.24 -1.14 -4.90
C THR A 26 -18.54 0.11 -5.73
N PHE A 27 -17.67 0.48 -6.66
CA PHE A 27 -17.93 1.57 -7.62
C PHE A 27 -19.06 1.25 -8.59
N LEU A 28 -19.14 0.03 -9.12
CA LEU A 28 -20.27 -0.38 -9.96
C LEU A 28 -21.59 -0.29 -9.20
N LEU A 29 -21.58 -0.70 -7.93
CA LEU A 29 -22.74 -0.56 -7.04
C LEU A 29 -23.12 0.92 -6.87
N GLN A 30 -22.16 1.82 -6.61
CA GLN A 30 -22.42 3.26 -6.52
C GLN A 30 -23.04 3.84 -7.78
N ILE A 31 -22.53 3.44 -8.95
CA ILE A 31 -23.08 3.85 -10.25
C ILE A 31 -24.51 3.34 -10.37
N PHE A 32 -24.74 2.05 -10.12
CA PHE A 32 -26.06 1.43 -10.20
C PHE A 32 -27.09 2.17 -9.34
N ILE A 33 -26.77 2.44 -8.07
CA ILE A 33 -27.66 3.17 -7.14
C ILE A 33 -27.91 4.60 -7.61
N ARG A 34 -26.86 5.29 -8.06
CA ARG A 34 -26.98 6.68 -8.51
C ARG A 34 -27.89 6.81 -9.74
N TYR A 35 -27.81 5.86 -10.67
CA TYR A 35 -28.66 5.86 -11.86
C TYR A 35 -30.07 5.33 -11.56
N SER A 36 -30.20 4.34 -10.68
CA SER A 36 -31.50 3.80 -10.27
C SER A 36 -32.35 4.83 -9.52
N ALA A 37 -31.72 5.66 -8.68
CA ALA A 37 -32.40 6.74 -7.97
C ALA A 37 -32.83 7.92 -8.85
N ARG A 38 -32.31 8.01 -10.08
CA ARG A 38 -32.72 9.03 -11.06
C ARG A 38 -33.98 8.64 -11.84
N LEU A 39 -34.35 7.35 -11.82
CA LEU A 39 -35.58 6.85 -12.43
C LEU A 39 -36.73 7.08 -11.45
N GLU A 40 -37.54 8.11 -11.67
CA GLU A 40 -38.61 8.55 -10.73
C GLU A 40 -39.62 7.44 -10.35
N TRP A 41 -39.83 6.45 -11.23
CA TRP A 41 -40.79 5.34 -11.03
C TRP A 41 -40.23 4.14 -10.24
N LEU A 42 -38.91 4.03 -10.08
CA LEU A 42 -38.25 2.87 -9.49
C LEU A 42 -38.16 2.91 -7.94
N PRO A 43 -37.90 4.06 -7.27
CA PRO A 43 -37.80 4.11 -5.81
C PRO A 43 -39.12 3.78 -5.10
N GLU A 44 -40.26 3.95 -5.77
CA GLU A 44 -41.58 3.63 -5.24
C GLU A 44 -41.83 2.11 -5.13
N TYR A 45 -41.20 1.31 -6.02
CA TYR A 45 -41.28 -0.15 -6.00
C TYR A 45 -40.17 -0.83 -5.18
N LEU A 46 -39.01 -0.19 -5.03
CA LEU A 46 -37.84 -0.74 -4.32
C LEU A 46 -37.31 0.25 -3.27
N PRO A 47 -37.90 0.30 -2.06
CA PRO A 47 -37.50 1.24 -1.00
C PRO A 47 -36.08 1.01 -0.47
N PHE A 48 -35.46 -0.13 -0.77
CA PHE A 48 -34.07 -0.44 -0.38
C PHE A 48 -33.02 0.19 -1.30
N LEU A 49 -33.42 0.81 -2.42
CA LEU A 49 -32.54 1.48 -3.38
C LEU A 49 -32.28 2.96 -3.06
N GLU A 50 -32.67 3.42 -1.86
CA GLU A 50 -32.45 4.78 -1.42
C GLU A 50 -30.95 5.13 -1.33
N PRO A 51 -30.46 6.18 -2.04
CA PRO A 51 -29.04 6.56 -2.02
C PRO A 51 -28.47 6.86 -0.63
N THR A 52 -29.31 7.34 0.28
CA THR A 52 -29.00 7.66 1.67
C THR A 52 -28.50 6.44 2.47
N LEU A 53 -28.94 5.23 2.11
CA LEU A 53 -28.53 3.99 2.78
C LEU A 53 -27.14 3.51 2.34
N PHE A 54 -26.55 4.08 1.29
CA PHE A 54 -25.31 3.59 0.67
C PHE A 54 -24.05 4.43 0.96
N GLY A 55 -24.08 5.29 1.98
CA GLY A 55 -22.91 6.05 2.45
C GLY A 55 -21.70 5.16 2.78
N TRP A 56 -21.95 3.91 3.21
CA TRP A 56 -20.93 2.90 3.51
C TRP A 56 -20.08 2.52 2.29
N THR A 57 -20.60 2.63 1.07
CA THR A 57 -19.84 2.27 -0.15
C THR A 57 -18.64 3.19 -0.35
N LEU A 58 -18.80 4.48 -0.03
CA LEU A 58 -17.72 5.45 -0.09
C LEU A 58 -16.68 5.16 1.00
N GLU A 59 -17.12 4.94 2.25
CA GLU A 59 -16.21 4.57 3.33
C GLU A 59 -15.46 3.28 3.02
N LEU A 60 -16.12 2.25 2.47
CA LEU A 60 -15.50 0.99 2.05
C LEU A 60 -14.43 1.21 0.98
N CYS A 61 -14.74 2.02 -0.04
CA CYS A 61 -13.78 2.39 -1.07
C CYS A 61 -12.54 3.08 -0.48
N LEU A 62 -12.71 4.02 0.45
CA LEU A 62 -11.58 4.69 1.11
C LEU A 62 -10.72 3.71 1.93
N VAL A 63 -11.37 2.83 2.67
CA VAL A 63 -10.70 1.79 3.47
C VAL A 63 -9.90 0.85 2.57
N MET A 64 -10.54 0.33 1.53
CA MET A 64 -9.92 -0.60 0.60
C MET A 64 -8.80 0.07 -0.19
N TRP A 65 -8.95 1.35 -0.53
CA TRP A 65 -7.90 2.16 -1.14
C TRP A 65 -6.69 2.33 -0.22
N LEU A 66 -6.92 2.71 1.04
CA LEU A 66 -5.86 2.87 2.04
C LEU A 66 -5.11 1.55 2.24
N TRP A 67 -5.85 0.45 2.39
CA TRP A 67 -5.29 -0.89 2.47
C TRP A 67 -4.47 -1.24 1.25
N LEU A 68 -5.00 -1.00 0.06
CA LEU A 68 -4.31 -1.28 -1.20
C LEU A 68 -3.00 -0.49 -1.33
N VAL A 69 -3.00 0.80 -1.00
CA VAL A 69 -1.80 1.66 -1.08
C VAL A 69 -0.72 1.16 -0.11
N PHE A 70 -1.06 0.92 1.16
CA PHE A 70 -0.08 0.47 2.15
C PHE A 70 0.40 -0.97 1.90
N TRP A 71 -0.51 -1.88 1.55
CA TRP A 71 -0.19 -3.25 1.20
C TRP A 71 0.68 -3.33 -0.06
N GLY A 72 0.33 -2.54 -1.08
CA GLY A 72 1.08 -2.41 -2.32
C GLY A 72 2.51 -1.95 -2.06
N ASN A 73 2.70 -0.89 -1.28
CA ASN A 73 4.03 -0.40 -0.94
C ASN A 73 4.83 -1.37 -0.07
N ALA A 74 4.18 -2.07 0.87
CA ALA A 74 4.86 -3.02 1.74
C ALA A 74 5.36 -4.27 0.98
N PHE A 75 4.54 -4.84 0.10
CA PHE A 75 4.78 -6.18 -0.45
C PHE A 75 4.88 -6.28 -1.98
N VAL A 76 4.23 -5.40 -2.73
CA VAL A 76 4.13 -5.50 -4.19
C VAL A 76 5.22 -4.67 -4.88
N VAL A 77 5.45 -3.44 -4.41
CA VAL A 77 6.41 -2.49 -5.00
C VAL A 77 7.85 -3.00 -4.88
N ARG A 78 8.59 -2.96 -6.01
CA ARG A 78 10.02 -3.30 -6.04
C ARG A 78 10.86 -2.05 -5.76
N GLU A 79 12.03 -2.22 -5.18
CA GLU A 79 13.01 -1.13 -4.96
C GLU A 79 13.44 -0.40 -6.24
N ASN A 80 13.23 -1.00 -7.41
CA ASN A 80 13.54 -0.41 -8.71
C ASN A 80 12.41 0.46 -9.27
N ASP A 81 11.20 0.40 -8.71
CA ASP A 81 10.04 1.17 -9.17
C ASP A 81 9.94 2.54 -8.48
N HIS A 82 10.73 2.75 -7.42
CA HIS A 82 10.88 4.07 -6.80
C HIS A 82 11.71 4.95 -7.73
N VAL A 83 11.19 6.13 -8.09
CA VAL A 83 11.86 7.09 -8.96
C VAL A 83 13.26 7.39 -8.42
N ARG A 84 14.28 6.88 -9.09
CA ARG A 84 15.68 7.19 -8.80
C ARG A 84 16.09 8.38 -9.65
N PHE A 85 16.66 9.40 -9.02
CA PHE A 85 17.34 10.47 -9.73
C PHE A 85 18.66 9.94 -10.30
N ASP A 86 18.57 9.20 -11.41
CA ASP A 86 19.67 8.40 -11.97
C ASP A 86 20.80 9.27 -12.56
N ILE A 87 20.48 10.52 -12.91
CA ILE A 87 21.47 11.50 -13.43
C ILE A 87 22.53 11.84 -12.37
N LEU A 88 22.16 11.95 -11.09
CA LEU A 88 23.12 12.20 -10.02
C LEU A 88 23.87 10.92 -9.64
N TYR A 89 23.21 9.76 -9.71
CA TYR A 89 23.82 8.47 -9.39
C TYR A 89 24.88 8.01 -10.41
N SER A 90 24.67 8.29 -11.69
CA SER A 90 25.57 7.90 -12.79
C SER A 90 26.90 8.66 -12.81
N ARG A 91 26.93 9.91 -12.33
CA ARG A 91 28.16 10.73 -12.28
C ARG A 91 29.02 10.53 -11.04
N VAL A 92 28.54 9.74 -10.08
CA VAL A 92 29.15 9.62 -8.75
C VAL A 92 29.88 8.29 -8.58
N ASN A 93 31.10 8.35 -8.02
CA ASN A 93 31.96 7.20 -7.75
C ASN A 93 31.26 6.10 -6.93
N ARG A 94 31.59 4.82 -7.22
CA ARG A 94 30.97 3.62 -6.60
C ARG A 94 30.98 3.63 -5.07
N LYS A 95 31.98 4.24 -4.44
CA LYS A 95 32.07 4.43 -2.98
C LYS A 95 31.03 5.43 -2.44
N LEU A 96 30.86 6.56 -3.12
CA LEU A 96 29.92 7.61 -2.68
C LEU A 96 28.47 7.17 -2.93
N ARG A 97 28.21 6.41 -3.99
CA ARG A 97 26.94 5.71 -4.23
C ARG A 97 26.55 4.80 -3.05
N ARG A 98 27.52 4.09 -2.47
CA ARG A 98 27.29 3.19 -1.32
C ARG A 98 26.88 3.98 -0.09
N ILE A 99 27.58 5.08 0.18
CA ILE A 99 27.30 5.97 1.31
C ILE A 99 25.88 6.54 1.18
N PHE A 100 25.48 6.97 -0.01
CA PHE A 100 24.12 7.46 -0.23
C PHE A 100 23.05 6.42 0.09
N VAL A 101 23.19 5.18 -0.39
CA VAL A 101 22.22 4.11 -0.08
C VAL A 101 22.17 3.83 1.42
N ILE A 102 23.31 3.80 2.10
CA ILE A 102 23.38 3.55 3.55
C ILE A 102 22.72 4.70 4.31
N VAL A 103 23.09 5.94 4.03
CA VAL A 103 22.58 7.12 4.73
C VAL A 103 21.07 7.29 4.49
N PHE A 104 20.62 7.30 3.23
CA PHE A 104 19.20 7.46 2.93
C PHE A 104 18.37 6.26 3.41
N GLY A 105 18.89 5.03 3.24
CA GLY A 105 18.21 3.84 3.73
C GLY A 105 18.07 3.85 5.26
N LEU A 106 19.11 4.29 5.97
CA LEU A 106 19.07 4.39 7.43
C LEU A 106 18.16 5.52 7.91
N CYS A 107 18.19 6.70 7.25
CA CYS A 107 17.27 7.80 7.55
C CYS A 107 15.81 7.37 7.39
N ILE A 108 15.47 6.65 6.32
CA ILE A 108 14.11 6.14 6.09
C ILE A 108 13.76 5.07 7.13
N ALA A 109 14.65 4.11 7.37
CA ALA A 109 14.42 3.02 8.32
C ALA A 109 14.20 3.53 9.75
N ILE A 110 15.06 4.44 10.21
CA ILE A 110 14.97 5.06 11.54
C ILE A 110 13.75 5.98 11.62
N GLY A 111 13.50 6.82 10.61
CA GLY A 111 12.35 7.71 10.59
C GLY A 111 11.03 6.95 10.70
N LEU A 112 10.90 5.85 9.96
CA LEU A 112 9.74 4.95 10.07
C LEU A 112 9.68 4.23 11.42
N ALA A 113 10.81 3.75 11.94
CA ALA A 113 10.86 3.05 13.21
C ALA A 113 10.47 3.95 14.40
N VAL A 114 10.99 5.18 14.44
CA VAL A 114 10.63 6.17 15.46
C VAL A 114 9.16 6.55 15.37
N SER A 115 8.57 6.56 14.16
CA SER A 115 7.14 6.83 13.97
C SER A 115 6.21 5.75 14.53
N ILE A 116 6.71 4.54 14.82
CA ILE A 116 5.90 3.44 15.37
C ILE A 116 5.37 3.77 16.77
N GLU A 117 6.22 4.33 17.64
CA GLU A 117 5.89 4.62 19.04
C GLU A 117 4.73 5.64 19.20
N PRO A 118 4.76 6.83 18.55
CA PRO A 118 3.64 7.76 18.60
C PRO A 118 2.40 7.18 17.90
N THR A 119 2.56 6.41 16.83
CA THR A 119 1.44 5.77 16.14
C THR A 119 0.72 4.77 17.04
N TRP A 120 1.45 3.96 17.81
CA TRP A 120 0.89 2.98 18.74
C TRP A 120 0.08 3.65 19.84
N SER A 121 0.56 4.78 20.37
CA SER A 121 -0.16 5.58 21.37
C SER A 121 -1.52 6.07 20.86
N LYS A 122 -1.58 6.47 19.58
CA LYS A 122 -2.82 6.91 18.92
C LYS A 122 -3.72 5.73 18.54
N PHE A 123 -3.14 4.56 18.28
CA PHE A 123 -3.87 3.32 17.98
C PHE A 123 -4.81 2.90 19.12
N TYR A 124 -4.39 3.13 20.37
CA TYR A 124 -5.22 2.88 21.55
C TYR A 124 -6.44 3.81 21.61
N ILE A 125 -6.28 5.09 21.27
CA ILE A 125 -7.37 6.08 21.23
C ILE A 125 -8.32 5.83 20.04
N LEU A 126 -7.78 5.45 18.88
CA LEU A 126 -8.57 5.14 17.68
C LEU A 126 -9.41 3.87 17.84
N ARG A 127 -9.03 2.98 18.76
CA ARG A 127 -9.84 1.80 19.14
C ARG A 127 -11.22 2.18 19.70
N LEU A 128 -11.40 3.41 20.20
CA LEU A 128 -12.66 3.91 20.79
C LEU A 128 -13.56 4.67 19.79
N LYS A 129 -13.10 4.98 18.57
CA LYS A 129 -13.92 5.66 17.56
C LYS A 129 -14.55 4.62 16.62
N LYS A 130 -15.87 4.69 16.43
CA LYS A 130 -16.62 3.86 15.48
C LYS A 130 -16.66 4.54 14.10
N THR A 131 -16.68 3.75 13.03
CA THR A 131 -16.96 4.27 11.67
C THR A 131 -18.46 4.51 11.54
N ALA A 132 -18.86 5.71 11.11
CA ALA A 132 -20.23 6.20 11.24
C ALA A 132 -21.25 5.43 10.39
N THR A 133 -20.86 4.92 9.21
CA THR A 133 -21.80 4.25 8.30
C THR A 133 -21.37 2.83 7.91
N LEU A 134 -20.07 2.52 7.86
CA LEU A 134 -19.57 1.17 7.59
C LEU A 134 -19.97 0.13 8.66
N SER A 135 -20.14 0.60 9.91
CA SER A 135 -20.53 -0.24 11.05
C SER A 135 -21.96 -0.80 10.94
N SER A 136 -22.83 -0.21 10.12
CA SER A 136 -24.20 -0.70 9.94
C SER A 136 -24.29 -1.92 9.02
N LEU A 137 -23.33 -2.10 8.10
CA LEU A 137 -23.36 -3.15 7.08
C LEU A 137 -22.50 -4.36 7.43
N PHE A 138 -21.33 -4.14 8.04
CA PHE A 138 -20.42 -5.23 8.48
C PHE A 138 -20.53 -5.54 9.99
N GLY A 139 -21.44 -4.86 10.70
CA GLY A 139 -21.64 -5.01 12.14
C GLY A 139 -20.48 -4.46 12.98
N ASP A 140 -20.55 -4.64 14.30
CA ASP A 140 -19.52 -4.26 15.30
C ASP A 140 -18.17 -5.02 15.14
N TRP A 141 -18.01 -5.77 14.03
CA TRP A 141 -16.90 -6.66 13.73
C TRP A 141 -15.70 -5.96 13.09
N ILE A 142 -15.93 -4.89 12.30
CA ILE A 142 -14.85 -4.06 11.73
C ILE A 142 -14.71 -2.79 12.59
N ARG A 143 -13.68 -2.75 13.43
CA ARG A 143 -13.39 -1.56 14.25
C ARG A 143 -12.40 -0.68 13.50
N MET A 144 -12.35 0.61 13.81
CA MET A 144 -11.37 1.54 13.24
C MET A 144 -9.92 1.02 13.38
N ARG A 145 -9.66 0.18 14.39
CA ARG A 145 -8.40 -0.56 14.58
C ARG A 145 -7.98 -1.37 13.33
N ASP A 146 -8.91 -2.10 12.73
CA ASP A 146 -8.62 -3.01 11.62
C ASP A 146 -8.36 -2.21 10.32
N LEU A 147 -8.85 -0.96 10.26
CA LEU A 147 -8.51 -0.01 9.20
C LEU A 147 -7.05 0.44 9.31
N TYR A 148 -6.59 0.76 10.52
CA TYR A 148 -5.24 1.28 10.74
C TYR A 148 -4.16 0.20 10.91
N VAL A 149 -4.52 -1.07 11.09
CA VAL A 149 -3.53 -2.15 11.27
C VAL A 149 -2.61 -2.31 10.05
N VAL A 150 -3.12 -2.03 8.84
CA VAL A 150 -2.33 -2.07 7.61
C VAL A 150 -1.21 -1.02 7.61
N TYR A 151 -1.44 0.13 8.26
CA TYR A 151 -0.43 1.17 8.41
C TYR A 151 0.70 0.71 9.34
N MET A 152 0.37 0.07 10.47
CA MET A 152 1.37 -0.52 11.36
C MET A 152 2.18 -1.61 10.67
N LEU A 153 1.49 -2.48 9.92
CA LEU A 153 2.14 -3.50 9.10
C LEU A 153 3.11 -2.87 8.09
N PHE A 154 2.70 -1.78 7.44
CA PHE A 154 3.53 -1.05 6.50
C PHE A 154 4.77 -0.46 7.17
N LEU A 155 4.63 0.22 8.32
CA LEU A 155 5.77 0.79 9.06
C LEU A 155 6.82 -0.27 9.38
N VAL A 156 6.38 -1.42 9.89
CA VAL A 156 7.26 -2.53 10.28
C VAL A 156 7.91 -3.18 9.05
N ALA A 157 7.11 -3.54 8.03
CA ALA A 157 7.60 -4.23 6.84
C ALA A 157 8.61 -3.37 6.06
N VAL A 158 8.32 -2.08 5.88
CA VAL A 158 9.19 -1.16 5.15
C VAL A 158 10.44 -0.84 5.96
N SER A 159 10.34 -0.56 7.26
CA SER A 159 11.52 -0.33 8.10
C SER A 159 12.46 -1.55 8.08
N ALA A 160 11.93 -2.76 8.26
CA ALA A 160 12.72 -4.00 8.19
C ALA A 160 13.39 -4.19 6.81
N ARG A 161 12.67 -3.88 5.72
CA ARG A 161 13.21 -3.97 4.36
C ARG A 161 14.38 -2.99 4.14
N TYR A 162 14.25 -1.74 4.56
CA TYR A 162 15.34 -0.76 4.43
C TYR A 162 16.53 -1.11 5.32
N PHE A 163 16.30 -1.61 6.55
CA PHE A 163 17.37 -2.15 7.38
C PHE A 163 18.11 -3.28 6.67
N TRP A 164 17.39 -4.18 6.00
CA TRP A 164 17.98 -5.27 5.24
C TRP A 164 18.80 -4.77 4.04
N THR A 165 18.30 -3.78 3.29
CA THR A 165 19.04 -3.16 2.18
C THR A 165 20.31 -2.47 2.67
N VAL A 166 20.26 -1.75 3.79
CA VAL A 166 21.45 -1.13 4.42
C VAL A 166 22.46 -2.20 4.85
N TRP A 167 21.99 -3.27 5.49
CA TRP A 167 22.83 -4.38 5.92
C TRP A 167 23.53 -5.08 4.74
N GLN A 168 22.79 -5.32 3.64
CA GLN A 168 23.37 -5.87 2.42
C GLN A 168 24.39 -4.94 1.77
N ALA A 169 24.08 -3.63 1.70
CA ALA A 169 24.99 -2.63 1.15
C ALA A 169 26.29 -2.52 1.96
N TYR A 170 26.21 -2.73 3.28
CA TYR A 170 27.36 -2.79 4.18
C TYR A 170 28.19 -4.06 3.97
N ARG A 171 27.55 -5.24 3.90
CA ARG A 171 28.25 -6.55 3.89
C ARG A 171 28.75 -7.00 2.51
N HIS A 172 27.97 -6.78 1.44
CA HIS A 172 28.27 -7.33 0.10
C HIS A 172 28.72 -6.26 -0.91
N GLY A 173 28.57 -4.98 -0.57
CA GLY A 173 28.77 -3.89 -1.52
C GLY A 173 27.66 -3.81 -2.57
N LEU A 174 27.53 -2.64 -3.21
CA LEU A 174 26.50 -2.38 -4.24
C LEU A 174 26.51 -3.47 -5.32
N PRO A 175 25.34 -4.05 -5.67
CA PRO A 175 25.20 -4.86 -6.87
C PRO A 175 25.76 -4.06 -8.04
N GLU A 176 26.63 -4.66 -8.82
CA GLU A 176 27.04 -4.08 -10.10
C GLU A 176 25.78 -3.94 -10.92
N MET A 177 25.48 -2.71 -11.33
CA MET A 177 24.45 -2.48 -12.34
C MET A 177 24.83 -3.38 -13.53
N PRO A 178 23.89 -4.14 -14.12
CA PRO A 178 24.18 -4.80 -15.38
C PRO A 178 24.70 -3.71 -16.32
N GLU A 179 25.91 -3.86 -16.85
CA GLU A 179 26.34 -3.06 -17.97
C GLU A 179 25.22 -3.13 -19.01
N GLN A 180 24.58 -2.00 -19.28
CA GLN A 180 23.85 -1.85 -20.54
C GLN A 180 24.93 -1.88 -21.61
N ASP A 181 25.24 -3.08 -22.11
CA ASP A 181 26.03 -3.32 -23.30
C ASP A 181 25.24 -2.78 -24.50
N GLY A 182 25.28 -1.46 -24.67
CA GLY A 182 24.76 -0.74 -25.83
C GLY A 182 25.76 -0.68 -26.99
N ARG A 183 26.72 -1.62 -27.09
CA ARG A 183 27.75 -1.62 -28.14
C ARG A 183 27.72 -2.84 -29.07
N ARG A 184 26.55 -3.43 -29.34
CA ARG A 184 26.39 -4.48 -30.36
C ARG A 184 25.09 -4.41 -31.16
N GLN A 185 24.74 -3.24 -31.68
CA GLN A 185 23.72 -3.11 -32.75
C GLN A 185 24.20 -2.20 -33.89
N SER A 186 25.50 -2.21 -34.16
CA SER A 186 26.08 -1.57 -35.35
C SER A 186 26.97 -2.57 -36.08
N GLU A 187 26.37 -3.65 -36.57
CA GLU A 187 26.89 -4.49 -37.66
C GLU A 187 25.72 -4.95 -38.53
#